data_AF-A0A0F8X951-F1
#
_entry.id   AF-A0A0F8X951-F1
#
_cell.length_a   1.000
_cell.length_b   1.000
_cell.length_c   1.000
_cell.angle_alpha   90.00
_cell.angle_beta   90.00
_cell.angle_gamma   90.00
#
_symmetry.space_group_name_H-M   'P 1'
#
loop_
_entity.id
_entity.type
_entity.pdbx_description
1 polymer ?
#
loop_
_entity_poly.entity_id
_entity_poly.type
_entity_poly.pdbx_seq_one_letter_code
_entity_poly.pdbx_strand_id
1 'polypeptide(L)'
;MEFKSNTYGDIYGPAMELTTKEEADDWWESAVENMVSRCDKSREEAEDMVRQSLGYWTGYYDTATAQRVFELFAHRNVSHPIFGKRADVTPEEAFNAGFELARRAPRDGERETCN
;
A
#
# COMPACT_ATOMS: atom_id res chain seq x y z
N MET A 1 8.70 -6.81 -15.25
CA MET A 1 7.43 -7.58 -15.21
C MET A 1 6.35 -6.81 -15.95
N GLU A 2 5.39 -7.47 -16.61
CA GLU A 2 4.24 -6.81 -17.26
C GLU A 2 2.95 -7.13 -16.49
N PHE A 3 2.19 -6.10 -16.08
CA PHE A 3 0.93 -6.27 -15.35
C PHE A 3 -0.21 -6.59 -16.31
N LYS A 4 -1.01 -7.59 -15.96
CA LYS A 4 -2.15 -8.08 -16.78
C LYS A 4 -3.20 -7.01 -17.06
N SER A 5 -3.41 -6.08 -16.12
CA SER A 5 -4.28 -4.91 -16.29
C SER A 5 -3.88 -3.76 -15.34
N ASN A 6 -4.72 -2.72 -15.24
CA ASN A 6 -4.56 -1.57 -14.35
C ASN A 6 -5.31 -1.69 -13.01
N THR A 7 -5.89 -2.84 -12.70
CA THR A 7 -6.55 -3.00 -11.41
C THR A 7 -5.53 -3.13 -10.27
N TYR A 8 -5.92 -2.71 -9.06
CA TYR A 8 -5.09 -2.92 -7.87
C TYR A 8 -4.74 -4.41 -7.67
N GLY A 9 -5.68 -5.32 -7.97
CA GLY A 9 -5.44 -6.76 -7.88
C GLY A 9 -4.36 -7.26 -8.83
N ASP A 10 -4.31 -6.75 -10.07
CA ASP A 10 -3.31 -7.16 -11.04
C ASP A 10 -1.92 -6.55 -10.79
N ILE A 11 -1.87 -5.37 -10.16
CA ILE A 11 -0.61 -4.68 -9.84
C ILE A 11 -0.02 -5.22 -8.53
N TYR A 12 -0.82 -5.27 -7.46
CA TYR A 12 -0.36 -5.58 -6.11
C TYR A 12 -0.60 -7.03 -5.68
N GLY A 13 -1.53 -7.75 -6.32
CA GLY A 13 -1.72 -9.18 -6.09
C GLY A 13 -0.44 -10.01 -6.25
N PRO A 14 0.36 -9.81 -7.33
CA PRO A 14 1.63 -10.52 -7.49
C PRO A 14 2.61 -10.31 -6.33
N ALA A 15 2.62 -9.13 -5.70
CA ALA A 15 3.50 -8.83 -4.57
C ALA A 15 3.22 -9.73 -3.35
N MET A 16 1.99 -10.22 -3.21
CA MET A 16 1.59 -11.08 -2.09
C MET A 16 2.15 -12.49 -2.23
N GLU A 17 2.51 -12.93 -3.44
CA GLU A 17 3.02 -14.27 -3.71
C GLU A 17 4.55 -14.36 -3.72
N LEU A 18 5.25 -13.22 -3.65
CA LEU A 18 6.71 -13.18 -3.71
C LEU A 18 7.33 -13.82 -2.47
N THR A 19 8.46 -14.50 -2.66
CA THR A 19 9.16 -15.20 -1.58
C THR A 19 10.63 -14.82 -1.44
N THR A 20 11.19 -14.10 -2.41
CA THR A 20 12.59 -13.67 -2.42
C THR A 20 12.73 -12.16 -2.56
N LYS A 21 13.88 -11.63 -2.12
CA LYS A 21 14.17 -10.20 -2.21
C LYS A 21 14.37 -9.76 -3.65
N GLU A 22 15.00 -10.59 -4.47
CA GLU A 22 15.26 -10.32 -5.88
C GLU A 22 13.93 -10.15 -6.65
N GLU A 23 12.97 -11.07 -6.45
CA GLU A 23 11.64 -10.93 -7.04
C GLU A 23 10.89 -9.68 -6.55
N ALA A 24 11.04 -9.35 -5.26
CA ALA A 24 10.45 -8.15 -4.68
C ALA A 24 11.02 -6.86 -5.28
N ASP A 25 12.34 -6.81 -5.51
CA ASP A 25 13.00 -5.67 -6.12
C ASP A 25 12.60 -5.52 -7.61
N ASP A 26 12.51 -6.62 -8.36
CA ASP A 26 12.03 -6.62 -9.76
C ASP A 26 10.57 -6.19 -9.89
N TRP A 27 9.72 -6.66 -8.97
CA TRP A 27 8.32 -6.22 -8.88
C TRP A 27 8.24 -4.73 -8.55
N TRP A 28 9.05 -4.24 -7.60
CA TRP A 28 9.06 -2.83 -7.18
C TRP A 28 9.36 -1.91 -8.35
N GLU A 29 10.44 -2.19 -9.09
CA GLU A 29 10.80 -1.36 -10.25
C GLU A 29 9.71 -1.37 -11.32
N SER A 30 9.07 -2.52 -11.54
CA SER A 30 7.94 -2.62 -12.47
C SER A 30 6.72 -1.81 -12.00
N ALA A 31 6.41 -1.83 -10.70
CA ALA A 31 5.30 -1.08 -10.12
C ALA A 31 5.54 0.44 -10.15
N VAL A 32 6.76 0.88 -9.86
CA VAL A 32 7.15 2.30 -9.93
C VAL A 32 7.10 2.80 -11.37
N GLU A 33 7.69 2.06 -12.31
CA GLU A 33 7.66 2.42 -13.74
C GLU A 33 6.22 2.49 -14.28
N ASN A 34 5.34 1.59 -13.82
CA ASN A 34 3.93 1.64 -14.17
C ASN A 34 3.28 2.95 -13.71
N MET A 35 3.55 3.40 -12.49
CA MET A 35 3.03 4.66 -11.97
C MET A 35 3.62 5.89 -12.67
N VAL A 36 4.94 5.89 -12.93
CA VAL A 36 5.60 6.97 -13.68
C VAL A 36 4.98 7.11 -15.07
N SER A 37 4.90 6.01 -15.82
CA SER A 37 4.44 6.03 -17.21
C SER A 37 2.94 6.28 -17.37
N ARG A 38 2.10 5.78 -16.45
CA ARG A 38 0.64 5.82 -16.59
C ARG A 38 -0.03 6.98 -15.87
N CYS A 39 0.57 7.47 -14.78
CA CYS A 39 0.00 8.52 -13.96
C CYS A 39 0.72 9.87 -14.10
N ASP A 40 1.69 9.98 -15.02
CA ASP A 40 2.51 11.18 -15.26
C ASP A 40 3.12 11.70 -13.95
N LYS A 41 3.71 10.77 -13.18
CA LYS A 41 4.29 11.04 -11.87
C LYS A 41 5.80 11.09 -11.96
N SER A 42 6.39 11.95 -11.12
CA SER A 42 7.81 11.82 -10.83
C SER A 42 8.08 10.46 -10.19
N ARG A 43 9.30 9.96 -10.33
CA ARG A 43 9.69 8.68 -9.71
C ARG A 43 9.49 8.71 -8.19
N GLU A 44 9.76 9.84 -7.54
CA GLU A 44 9.58 10.00 -6.09
C GLU A 44 8.11 9.87 -5.68
N GLU A 45 7.19 10.56 -6.37
CA GLU A 45 5.75 10.42 -6.14
C GLU A 45 5.28 8.98 -6.41
N ALA A 46 5.77 8.36 -7.48
CA ALA A 46 5.43 6.98 -7.81
C ALA A 46 5.87 6.00 -6.72
N GLU A 47 7.10 6.14 -6.20
CA GLU A 47 7.60 5.32 -5.10
C GLU A 47 6.77 5.50 -3.83
N ASP A 48 6.33 6.72 -3.53
CA ASP A 48 5.47 6.98 -2.37
C ASP A 48 4.07 6.38 -2.55
N MET A 49 3.47 6.54 -3.72
CA MET A 49 2.19 5.92 -4.06
C MET A 49 2.25 4.39 -3.98
N VAL A 50 3.31 3.77 -4.52
CA VAL A 50 3.51 2.31 -4.45
C VAL A 50 3.68 1.87 -3.00
N ARG A 51 4.44 2.59 -2.18
CA ARG A 51 4.63 2.28 -0.76
C ARG A 51 3.30 2.27 0.00
N GLN A 52 2.50 3.32 -0.16
CA GLN A 52 1.21 3.45 0.51
C GLN A 52 0.20 2.40 0.01
N SER A 53 0.12 2.21 -1.30
CA SER A 53 -0.83 1.28 -1.92
C SER A 53 -0.50 -0.17 -1.59
N LEU A 54 0.79 -0.54 -1.65
CA LEU A 54 1.23 -1.87 -1.25
C LEU A 54 0.93 -2.10 0.24
N GLY A 55 1.32 -1.17 1.11
CA GLY A 55 1.07 -1.29 2.55
C GLY A 55 -0.41 -1.41 2.90
N TYR A 56 -1.28 -0.67 2.21
CA TYR A 56 -2.73 -0.78 2.34
C TYR A 56 -3.25 -2.12 1.82
N TRP A 57 -2.83 -2.53 0.62
CA TRP A 57 -3.24 -3.79 -0.01
C TRP A 57 -2.87 -5.01 0.84
N THR A 58 -1.67 -5.00 1.42
CA THR A 58 -1.19 -6.03 2.36
C THR A 58 -2.13 -6.23 3.54
N GLY A 59 -2.81 -5.17 4.00
CA GLY A 59 -3.77 -5.23 5.11
C GLY A 59 -5.02 -6.07 4.83
N TYR A 60 -5.29 -6.45 3.58
CA TYR A 60 -6.41 -7.33 3.22
C TYR A 60 -6.08 -8.82 3.25
N TYR A 61 -4.82 -9.17 3.52
CA TYR A 61 -4.34 -10.56 3.52
C TYR A 61 -4.14 -11.06 4.95
N ASP A 62 -3.93 -12.37 5.09
CA ASP A 62 -3.65 -12.99 6.38
C ASP A 62 -2.32 -12.50 6.98
N THR A 63 -2.17 -12.69 8.29
CA THR A 63 -0.99 -12.25 9.06
C THR A 63 0.33 -12.80 8.52
N ALA A 64 0.37 -14.04 8.05
CA ALA A 64 1.61 -14.65 7.56
C ALA A 64 2.03 -14.01 6.22
N THR A 65 1.08 -13.78 5.34
CA THR A 65 1.30 -13.05 4.08
C THR A 65 1.72 -11.61 4.35
N ALA A 66 1.02 -10.91 5.26
CA ALA A 66 1.35 -9.53 5.60
C ALA A 66 2.75 -9.37 6.18
N GLN A 67 3.14 -10.26 7.09
CA GLN A 67 4.47 -10.26 7.67
C GLN A 67 5.55 -10.51 6.61
N ARG A 68 5.38 -11.49 5.73
CA ARG A 68 6.31 -11.77 4.62
C ARG A 68 6.52 -10.53 3.75
N VAL A 69 5.44 -9.87 3.36
CA VAL A 69 5.52 -8.67 2.52
C VAL A 69 6.24 -7.53 3.25
N PHE A 70 5.91 -7.26 4.52
CA PHE A 70 6.60 -6.23 5.28
C PHE A 70 8.11 -6.51 5.47
N GLU A 71 8.50 -7.78 5.58
CA GLU A 71 9.90 -8.19 5.64
C GLU A 71 10.62 -7.97 4.29
N LEU A 72 10.05 -8.45 3.17
CA LEU A 72 10.63 -8.28 1.83
C LEU A 72 10.86 -6.80 1.48
N PHE A 73 9.89 -5.95 1.82
CA PHE A 73 9.93 -4.52 1.50
C PHE A 73 10.37 -3.62 2.67
N ALA A 74 10.96 -4.18 3.73
CA ALA A 74 11.38 -3.44 4.91
C ALA A 74 12.33 -2.27 4.57
N HIS A 75 13.25 -2.49 3.63
CA HIS A 75 14.24 -1.52 3.17
C HIS A 75 13.63 -0.35 2.35
N ARG A 76 12.40 -0.50 1.84
CA ARG A 76 11.63 0.56 1.15
C ARG A 76 10.66 1.29 2.09
N ASN A 77 10.67 0.92 3.38
CA ASN A 77 9.78 1.45 4.41
C ASN A 77 8.28 1.29 4.12
N VAL A 78 7.90 0.16 3.52
CA VAL A 78 6.49 -0.17 3.31
C VAL A 78 5.80 -0.42 4.66
N SER A 79 4.62 0.17 4.83
CA SER A 79 3.80 0.02 6.02
C SER A 79 2.34 0.37 5.71
N HIS A 80 1.41 -0.21 6.46
CA HIS A 80 -0.01 0.12 6.37
C HIS A 80 -0.23 1.56 6.87
N PRO A 81 -0.99 2.42 6.15
CA PRO A 81 -1.15 3.83 6.49
C PRO A 81 -1.82 4.07 7.86
N ILE A 82 -2.64 3.12 8.32
CA ILE A 82 -3.35 3.21 9.61
C ILE A 82 -2.64 2.41 10.72
N PHE A 83 -2.01 1.29 10.37
CA PHE A 83 -1.56 0.28 11.34
C PHE A 83 -0.03 0.09 11.38
N GLY A 84 0.70 0.82 10.53
CA GLY A 84 2.14 0.67 10.41
C GLY A 84 2.51 -0.73 9.93
N LYS A 85 3.49 -1.36 10.57
CA LYS A 85 4.01 -2.69 10.21
C LYS A 85 3.30 -3.84 10.95
N ARG A 86 2.15 -3.57 11.58
CA ARG A 86 1.38 -4.61 12.29
C ARG A 86 0.67 -5.51 11.28
N ALA A 87 0.92 -6.81 11.38
CA ALA A 87 0.26 -7.84 10.58
C ALA A 87 -0.87 -8.57 11.34
N ASP A 88 -1.03 -8.30 12.64
CA ASP A 88 -1.92 -8.98 13.57
C ASP A 88 -3.22 -8.21 13.87
N VAL A 89 -3.59 -7.27 13.00
CA VAL A 89 -4.74 -6.39 13.21
C VAL A 89 -6.04 -7.18 13.08
N THR A 90 -6.85 -7.16 14.13
CA THR A 90 -8.16 -7.81 14.15
C THR A 90 -9.23 -6.97 13.44
N PRO A 91 -10.34 -7.58 12.96
CA PRO A 91 -11.45 -6.82 12.38
C PRO A 91 -12.04 -5.76 13.32
N GLU A 92 -12.09 -6.05 14.63
CA GLU A 92 -12.57 -5.11 15.64
C GLU A 92 -11.64 -3.91 15.80
N GLU A 93 -10.32 -4.14 15.88
CA GLU A 93 -9.33 -3.05 15.90
C GLU A 93 -9.41 -2.20 14.63
N ALA A 94 -9.58 -2.84 13.47
CA ALA A 94 -9.70 -2.14 12.20
C ALA A 94 -10.95 -1.25 12.16
N PHE A 95 -12.09 -1.77 12.61
CA PHE A 95 -13.34 -1.03 12.74
C PHE A 95 -13.19 0.17 13.68
N ASN A 96 -12.64 -0.05 14.88
CA ASN A 96 -12.45 1.00 15.89
C ASN A 96 -11.49 2.09 15.40
N ALA A 97 -10.42 1.72 14.70
CA ALA A 97 -9.50 2.69 14.10
C ALA A 97 -10.20 3.54 13.04
N GLY A 98 -11.04 2.93 12.19
CA GLY A 98 -11.87 3.65 11.23
C GLY A 98 -12.85 4.63 11.89
N PHE A 99 -13.51 4.19 12.97
CA PHE A 99 -14.43 5.03 13.74
C PHE A 99 -13.72 6.24 14.37
N GLU A 100 -12.56 6.03 14.97
CA GLU A 100 -11.78 7.11 15.57
C GLU A 100 -11.20 8.07 14.53
N LEU A 101 -10.80 7.58 13.35
CA LEU A 101 -10.42 8.44 12.21
C LEU A 101 -11.59 9.31 11.76
N ALA A 102 -12.78 8.74 11.60
CA ALA A 102 -13.98 9.47 11.22
C ALA A 102 -14.37 10.54 12.25
N ARG A 103 -14.21 10.25 13.56
CA ARG A 103 -14.47 11.23 14.63
C ARG A 103 -13.51 12.42 14.62
N ARG A 104 -12.28 12.21 14.15
CA ARG A 104 -11.24 13.25 14.06
C ARG A 104 -11.29 14.00 12.74
N ALA A 105 -12.00 13.48 11.74
CA ALA A 105 -12.15 14.15 10.46
C ALA A 105 -12.95 15.46 10.64
N PRO A 106 -12.52 16.56 10.01
CA PRO A 106 -13.29 17.80 10.01
C PRO A 106 -14.67 17.55 9.41
N ARG A 107 -15.69 18.12 10.06
CA ARG A 107 -17.09 17.99 9.60
C ARG A 107 -17.27 18.73 8.29
N ASP A 108 -18.17 18.24 7.44
CA ASP A 108 -18.50 18.90 6.17
C ASP A 108 -18.95 20.34 6.46
N GLY A 109 -18.15 21.31 5.99
CA GLY A 109 -18.26 22.74 6.30
C GLY A 109 -16.97 23.41 6.78
N GLU A 110 -15.99 22.63 7.28
CA GLU A 110 -14.69 23.14 7.76
C GLU A 110 -13.51 22.82 6.82
N ARG A 111 -13.77 22.11 5.71
CA ARG A 111 -12.74 21.87 4.69
C ARG A 111 -12.60 23.15 3.87
N GLU A 112 -11.50 23.89 4.08
CA GLU A 112 -11.06 24.89 3.12
C GLU A 112 -10.92 24.21 1.75
N THR A 113 -11.85 24.51 0.86
CA THR A 113 -11.71 24.14 -0.55
C THR A 113 -10.53 24.95 -1.08
N CYS A 114 -9.44 24.28 -1.47
CA CYS A 114 -8.41 24.90 -2.28
C CYS A 114 -9.08 25.50 -3.53
N ASN A 115 -9.08 26.84 -3.62
CA ASN A 115 -9.41 27.58 -4.83
C ASN A 115 -8.17 27.70 -5.71
#